data_AF-A0A939MMD7-F1
#
_entry.id   AF-A0A939MMD7-F1
#
_cell.length_a   1.000
_cell.length_b   1.000
_cell.length_c   1.000
_cell.angle_alpha   90.00
_cell.angle_beta   90.00
_cell.angle_gamma   90.00
#
_symmetry.space_group_name_H-M   'P 1'
#
loop_
_entity.id
_entity.type
_entity.pdbx_description
1 polymer ?
#
loop_
_entity_poly.entity_id
_entity_poly.type
_entity_poly.pdbx_seq_one_letter_code
_entity_poly.pdbx_strand_id
1 'polypeptide(L)'
;MTQHEPQLPAAPAGRRRSRPATDLALIAVFAALIAVSAILPAITIAGPVPFTLQTFAILLTGAVLGARRGFLAALLYLAVGAIGIPVFAGGSSGLAPFAGPTAGYLVSFPLAAAATGFIAQRLSLRSAASSAALLFLAALAGVVVNHGLGILGLAWRGGMSLPEAALVDVVFLPGDIVKALLAAIVATAVHRAFPGLLGDRDRRETVAEAAPLDAGAGRADPAAAPDRA
;
A
#
# COMPACT_ATOMS: atom_id res chain seq x y z
N MET A 1 -20.45 57.78 3.77
CA MET A 1 -19.38 57.46 4.74
C MET A 1 -19.37 55.94 4.92
N THR A 2 -18.79 55.23 3.96
CA THR A 2 -18.71 53.77 3.93
C THR A 2 -17.53 53.32 4.78
N GLN A 3 -17.83 52.65 5.89
CA GLN A 3 -16.84 52.06 6.79
C GLN A 3 -16.12 50.92 6.05
N HIS A 4 -14.85 51.11 5.70
CA HIS A 4 -13.97 50.03 5.28
C HIS A 4 -13.47 49.32 6.54
N GLU A 5 -14.11 48.20 6.91
CA GLU A 5 -13.52 47.33 7.92
C GLU A 5 -12.26 46.66 7.33
N PRO A 6 -11.11 46.76 8.00
CA PRO A 6 -9.90 46.07 7.58
C PRO A 6 -10.08 44.55 7.75
N GLN A 7 -10.20 43.88 6.62
CA GLN A 7 -10.32 42.43 6.53
C GLN A 7 -8.99 41.80 6.95
N LEU A 8 -8.92 41.34 8.19
CA LEU A 8 -7.73 40.69 8.74
C LEU A 8 -7.41 39.42 7.91
N PRO A 9 -6.15 39.24 7.46
CA PRO A 9 -5.76 38.07 6.70
C PRO A 9 -6.03 36.80 7.52
N ALA A 10 -6.76 35.86 6.91
CA ALA A 10 -7.05 34.57 7.50
C ALA A 10 -5.75 33.87 7.89
N ALA A 11 -5.60 33.51 9.16
CA ALA A 11 -4.43 32.79 9.66
C ALA A 11 -4.24 31.48 8.86
N PRO A 12 -3.01 31.14 8.44
CA PRO A 12 -2.76 29.94 7.66
C PRO A 12 -3.19 28.70 8.44
N ALA A 13 -4.08 27.90 7.85
CA ALA A 13 -4.56 26.66 8.43
C ALA A 13 -3.37 25.73 8.74
N GLY A 14 -3.12 25.48 10.02
CA GLY A 14 -1.98 24.69 10.48
C GLY A 14 -2.03 23.25 9.96
N ARG A 15 -0.97 22.84 9.24
CA ARG A 15 -0.71 21.47 8.79
C ARG A 15 -0.90 20.46 9.95
N ARG A 16 -1.92 19.61 9.88
CA ARG A 16 -2.07 18.49 10.84
C ARG A 16 -1.06 17.40 10.49
N ARG A 17 0.15 17.48 11.04
CA ARG A 17 1.11 16.36 11.02
C ARG A 17 0.47 15.14 11.69
N SER A 18 0.55 13.95 11.09
CA SER A 18 0.15 12.72 11.77
C SER A 18 0.92 12.60 13.10
N ARG A 19 0.22 12.29 14.19
CA ARG A 19 0.86 12.13 15.50
C ARG A 19 1.57 10.76 15.51
N PRO A 20 2.84 10.67 15.92
CA PRO A 20 3.59 9.41 15.94
C PRO A 20 2.86 8.27 16.68
N ALA A 21 2.15 8.59 17.76
CA ALA A 21 1.33 7.63 18.51
C ALA A 21 0.18 7.03 17.67
N THR A 22 -0.46 7.83 16.82
CA THR A 22 -1.52 7.33 15.91
C THR A 22 -0.94 6.41 14.85
N ASP A 23 0.21 6.76 14.27
CA ASP A 23 0.85 5.91 13.27
C ASP A 23 1.29 4.57 13.89
N LEU A 24 1.83 4.58 15.10
CA LEU A 24 2.17 3.36 15.84
C LEU A 24 0.94 2.49 16.12
N ALA A 25 -0.15 3.09 16.59
CA ALA A 25 -1.40 2.37 16.84
C ALA A 25 -1.97 1.73 15.57
N LEU A 26 -1.97 2.46 14.45
CA LEU A 26 -2.42 1.92 13.16
C LEU A 26 -1.54 0.76 12.69
N ILE A 27 -0.22 0.89 12.81
CA ILE A 27 0.72 -0.18 12.47
C ILE A 27 0.46 -1.43 13.31
N ALA A 28 0.27 -1.27 14.62
CA ALA A 28 0.01 -2.38 15.54
C ALA A 28 -1.34 -3.08 15.26
N VAL A 29 -2.41 -2.30 15.07
CA VAL A 29 -3.75 -2.84 14.79
C VAL A 29 -3.78 -3.61 13.47
N PHE A 30 -3.15 -3.08 12.42
CA PHE A 30 -3.11 -3.78 11.14
C PHE A 30 -2.16 -5.00 11.17
N ALA A 31 -1.05 -4.95 11.92
CA ALA A 31 -0.23 -6.14 12.18
C ALA A 31 -1.04 -7.24 12.89
N ALA A 32 -1.86 -6.87 13.88
CA ALA A 32 -2.77 -7.80 14.55
C ALA A 32 -3.86 -8.33 13.61
N LEU A 33 -4.42 -7.50 12.72
CA LEU A 33 -5.37 -7.94 11.70
C LEU A 33 -4.75 -8.98 10.76
N ILE A 34 -3.49 -8.79 10.35
CA ILE A 34 -2.76 -9.76 9.53
C ILE A 34 -2.59 -11.08 10.29
N ALA A 35 -2.16 -11.01 11.56
CA ALA A 35 -1.98 -12.18 12.41
C ALA A 35 -3.29 -12.97 12.59
N VAL A 36 -4.38 -12.30 12.93
CA VAL A 36 -5.70 -12.96 13.07
C VAL A 36 -6.13 -13.59 11.75
N SER A 37 -5.94 -12.89 10.62
CA SER A 37 -6.29 -13.41 9.30
C SER A 37 -5.45 -14.61 8.87
N ALA A 38 -4.25 -14.76 9.44
CA ALA A 38 -3.32 -15.86 9.19
C ALA A 38 -3.67 -17.14 9.95
N ILE A 39 -4.14 -17.00 11.20
CA ILE A 39 -4.44 -18.13 12.08
C ILE A 39 -5.84 -18.72 11.85
N LEU A 40 -6.71 -18.02 11.11
CA LEU A 40 -7.99 -18.58 10.68
C LEU A 40 -7.77 -19.90 9.91
N PRO A 41 -8.70 -20.87 10.01
CA PRO A 41 -8.56 -22.17 9.38
C PRO A 41 -8.18 -22.06 7.90
N ALA A 42 -7.02 -22.60 7.56
CA ALA A 42 -6.48 -22.58 6.21
C ALA A 42 -6.89 -23.84 5.44
N ILE A 43 -6.97 -23.73 4.12
CA ILE A 43 -7.26 -24.87 3.24
C ILE A 43 -6.02 -25.17 2.43
N THR A 44 -5.52 -26.40 2.46
CA THR A 44 -4.43 -26.82 1.57
C THR A 44 -5.04 -27.38 0.30
N ILE A 45 -4.98 -26.61 -0.79
CA ILE A 45 -5.56 -26.99 -2.08
C ILE A 45 -4.52 -27.70 -2.95
N ALA A 46 -3.31 -27.15 -3.04
CA ALA A 46 -2.21 -27.71 -3.81
C ALA A 46 -0.85 -27.36 -3.16
N GLY A 47 0.02 -28.37 -3.06
CA GLY A 47 1.39 -28.18 -2.58
C GLY A 47 1.50 -27.86 -1.07
N PRO A 48 2.68 -27.41 -0.62
CA PRO A 48 2.99 -27.20 0.80
C PRO A 48 2.52 -25.85 1.36
N VAL A 49 1.87 -25.01 0.55
CA VAL A 49 1.52 -23.64 0.91
C VAL A 49 0.02 -23.58 1.26
N PRO A 50 -0.34 -23.16 2.49
CA PRO A 50 -1.73 -23.09 2.90
C PRO A 50 -2.46 -21.89 2.27
N PHE A 51 -3.70 -22.08 1.84
CA PHE A 51 -4.58 -21.00 1.40
C PHE A 51 -5.24 -20.33 2.61
N THR A 52 -4.99 -19.04 2.81
CA THR A 52 -5.42 -18.26 3.99
C THR A 52 -6.10 -16.94 3.61
N LEU A 53 -6.68 -16.24 4.60
CA LEU A 53 -7.13 -14.85 4.49
C LEU A 53 -6.00 -13.82 4.73
N GLN A 54 -4.78 -14.28 4.97
CA GLN A 54 -3.64 -13.41 5.25
C GLN A 54 -3.32 -12.46 4.10
N THR A 55 -3.35 -12.95 2.84
CA THR A 55 -3.08 -12.11 1.66
C THR A 55 -4.10 -10.99 1.51
N PHE A 56 -5.38 -11.23 1.83
CA PHE A 56 -6.40 -10.18 1.91
C PHE A 56 -5.99 -9.08 2.90
N ALA A 57 -5.57 -9.46 4.11
CA ALA A 57 -5.18 -8.50 5.15
C ALA A 57 -3.95 -7.68 4.75
N ILE A 58 -2.96 -8.29 4.09
CA ILE A 58 -1.77 -7.59 3.56
C ILE A 58 -2.16 -6.53 2.53
N LEU A 59 -2.99 -6.89 1.55
CA LEU A 59 -3.42 -5.96 0.50
C LEU A 59 -4.27 -4.83 1.08
N LEU A 60 -5.20 -5.15 1.99
CA LEU A 60 -6.01 -4.17 2.70
C LEU A 60 -5.13 -3.21 3.52
N THR A 61 -4.12 -3.74 4.21
CA THR A 61 -3.17 -2.96 5.01
C THR A 61 -2.45 -1.91 4.16
N GLY A 62 -1.94 -2.32 2.99
CA GLY A 62 -1.34 -1.38 2.03
C GLY A 62 -2.35 -0.35 1.51
N ALA A 63 -3.51 -0.81 1.07
CA ALA A 63 -4.55 0.02 0.47
C ALA A 63 -5.12 1.07 1.46
N VAL A 64 -5.14 0.77 2.76
CA VAL A 64 -5.65 1.67 3.80
C VAL A 64 -4.55 2.57 4.37
N LEU A 65 -3.39 2.02 4.73
CA LEU A 65 -2.38 2.78 5.47
C LEU A 65 -1.37 3.53 4.57
N GLY A 66 -1.34 3.20 3.28
CA GLY A 66 -0.33 3.68 2.33
C GLY A 66 1.01 2.96 2.46
N ALA A 67 1.97 3.30 1.60
CA ALA A 67 3.18 2.51 1.41
C ALA A 67 4.00 2.29 2.69
N ARG A 68 4.33 3.38 3.40
CA ARG A 68 5.24 3.33 4.57
C ARG A 68 4.62 2.59 5.75
N ARG A 69 3.40 2.94 6.14
CA ARG A 69 2.74 2.31 7.30
C ARG A 69 2.31 0.88 6.98
N GLY A 70 1.88 0.61 5.73
CA GLY A 70 1.57 -0.74 5.30
C GLY A 70 2.79 -1.67 5.36
N PHE A 71 3.94 -1.20 4.85
CA PHE A 71 5.22 -1.90 4.98
C PHE A 71 5.56 -2.19 6.44
N LEU A 72 5.49 -1.18 7.31
CA LEU A 72 5.85 -1.32 8.72
C LEU A 72 4.89 -2.25 9.48
N ALA A 73 3.60 -2.26 9.16
CA ALA A 73 2.62 -3.17 9.75
C ALA A 73 2.91 -4.63 9.38
N ALA A 74 3.15 -4.89 8.09
CA ALA A 74 3.54 -6.23 7.63
C ALA A 74 4.91 -6.66 8.20
N LEU A 75 5.88 -5.73 8.30
CA LEU A 75 7.18 -6.02 8.90
C LEU A 75 7.07 -6.32 10.40
N LEU A 76 6.25 -5.57 11.14
CA LEU A 76 5.97 -5.83 12.55
C LEU A 76 5.35 -7.21 12.73
N TYR A 77 4.38 -7.58 11.88
CA TYR A 77 3.79 -8.90 11.86
C TYR A 77 4.85 -10.01 11.68
N LEU A 78 5.76 -9.86 10.72
CA LEU A 78 6.85 -10.82 10.52
C LEU A 78 7.80 -10.88 11.72
N ALA A 79 8.15 -9.73 12.31
CA ALA A 79 9.01 -9.66 13.48
C ALA A 79 8.41 -10.38 14.69
N VAL A 80 7.11 -10.16 14.96
CA VAL A 80 6.35 -10.83 16.03
C VAL A 80 6.34 -12.34 15.83
N GLY A 81 6.11 -12.83 14.61
CA GLY A 81 6.18 -14.26 14.34
C GLY A 81 7.60 -14.82 14.46
N ALA A 82 8.61 -14.09 13.96
CA ALA A 82 10.01 -14.51 13.99
C ALA A 82 10.58 -14.67 15.41
N ILE A 83 10.14 -13.84 16.37
CA ILE A 83 10.53 -13.99 17.79
C ILE A 83 9.83 -15.16 18.51
N GLY A 84 8.93 -15.88 17.83
CA GLY A 84 8.34 -17.13 18.34
C GLY A 84 6.86 -17.08 18.67
N ILE A 85 6.17 -15.95 18.47
CA ILE A 85 4.71 -15.85 18.71
C ILE A 85 3.96 -16.56 17.56
N PRO A 86 3.00 -17.47 17.82
CA PRO A 86 2.28 -18.30 16.83
C PRO A 86 1.26 -17.51 15.99
N VAL A 87 1.75 -16.56 15.21
CA VAL A 87 0.95 -15.68 14.35
C VAL A 87 1.01 -16.03 12.86
N PHE A 88 1.91 -16.93 12.44
CA PHE A 88 1.95 -17.37 11.05
C PHE A 88 0.85 -18.39 10.76
N ALA A 89 0.66 -18.69 9.47
CA ALA A 89 -0.38 -19.61 9.01
C ALA A 89 -0.31 -20.96 9.74
N GLY A 90 -1.48 -21.49 10.12
CA GLY A 90 -1.58 -22.74 10.89
C GLY A 90 -1.07 -22.64 12.33
N GLY A 91 -0.90 -21.42 12.87
CA GLY A 91 -0.36 -21.21 14.22
C GLY A 91 1.14 -21.45 14.32
N SER A 92 1.86 -21.41 13.19
CA SER A 92 3.33 -21.54 13.18
C SER A 92 4.03 -20.27 13.69
N SER A 93 5.30 -20.40 14.09
CA SER A 93 6.13 -19.29 14.57
C SER A 93 7.62 -19.56 14.37
N GLY A 94 8.44 -18.57 14.75
CA GLY A 94 9.90 -18.64 14.73
C GLY A 94 10.46 -18.48 13.32
N LEU A 95 11.70 -18.93 13.14
CA LEU A 95 12.42 -18.84 11.87
C LEU A 95 12.12 -20.00 10.90
N ALA A 96 11.49 -21.08 11.37
CA ALA A 96 11.24 -22.27 10.56
C ALA A 96 10.41 -21.98 9.30
N PRO A 97 9.33 -21.16 9.32
CA PRO A 97 8.59 -20.80 8.11
C PRO A 97 9.43 -20.05 7.06
N PHE A 98 10.46 -19.31 7.48
CA PHE A 98 11.40 -18.63 6.57
C PHE A 98 12.44 -19.60 5.96
N ALA A 99 12.54 -20.80 6.50
CA ALA A 99 13.35 -21.88 5.94
C ALA A 99 12.53 -22.86 5.08
N GLY A 100 11.23 -22.63 4.91
CA GLY A 100 10.35 -23.51 4.14
C GLY A 100 9.97 -22.97 2.76
N PRO A 101 9.13 -23.71 2.01
CA PRO A 101 8.59 -23.29 0.71
C PRO A 101 7.76 -22.00 0.78
N THR A 102 7.24 -21.63 1.96
CA THR A 102 6.44 -20.43 2.19
C THR A 102 7.27 -19.15 2.36
N ALA A 103 8.60 -19.26 2.46
CA ALA A 103 9.50 -18.14 2.77
C ALA A 103 9.35 -16.97 1.79
N GLY A 104 9.21 -17.26 0.50
CA GLY A 104 9.03 -16.25 -0.54
C GLY A 104 7.79 -15.39 -0.33
N TYR A 105 6.67 -16.03 0.03
CA TYR A 105 5.42 -15.33 0.34
C TYR A 105 5.55 -14.47 1.59
N LEU A 106 6.11 -15.01 2.68
CA LEU A 106 6.30 -14.25 3.92
C LEU A 106 7.16 -13.00 3.71
N VAL A 107 8.31 -13.14 3.04
CA VAL A 107 9.23 -12.03 2.75
C VAL A 107 8.60 -11.01 1.81
N SER A 108 7.67 -11.42 0.96
CA SER A 108 6.96 -10.52 0.06
C SER A 108 6.00 -9.57 0.77
N PHE A 109 5.45 -9.93 1.93
CA PHE A 109 4.33 -9.22 2.55
C PHE A 109 4.58 -7.72 2.80
N PRO A 110 5.72 -7.29 3.36
CA PRO A 110 6.02 -5.87 3.48
C PRO A 110 6.07 -5.17 2.12
N LEU A 111 6.64 -5.82 1.11
CA LEU A 111 6.79 -5.27 -0.23
C LEU A 111 5.45 -5.20 -0.97
N ALA A 112 4.59 -6.22 -0.83
CA ALA A 112 3.25 -6.24 -1.38
C ALA A 112 2.37 -5.14 -0.78
N ALA A 113 2.39 -4.98 0.55
CA ALA A 113 1.69 -3.89 1.23
C ALA A 113 2.24 -2.51 0.80
N ALA A 114 3.56 -2.39 0.66
CA ALA A 114 4.20 -1.16 0.19
C ALA A 114 3.78 -0.82 -1.25
N ALA A 115 3.80 -1.79 -2.16
CA ALA A 115 3.44 -1.61 -3.57
C ALA A 115 1.98 -1.20 -3.72
N THR A 116 1.06 -1.91 -3.06
CA THR A 116 -0.37 -1.55 -3.04
C THR A 116 -0.57 -0.16 -2.47
N GLY A 117 0.04 0.15 -1.32
CA GLY A 117 -0.09 1.44 -0.68
C GLY A 117 0.52 2.60 -1.48
N PHE A 118 1.61 2.35 -2.19
CA PHE A 118 2.29 3.33 -3.04
C PHE A 118 1.40 3.75 -4.22
N ILE A 119 0.74 2.78 -4.85
CA ILE A 119 -0.22 3.08 -5.93
C ILE A 119 -1.43 3.78 -5.33
N ALA A 120 -2.02 3.24 -4.25
CA ALA A 120 -3.21 3.79 -3.58
C ALA A 120 -3.07 5.28 -3.22
N GLN A 121 -1.91 5.71 -2.72
CA GLN A 121 -1.63 7.12 -2.39
C GLN A 121 -1.71 8.08 -3.59
N ARG A 122 -1.58 7.59 -4.83
CA ARG A 122 -1.60 8.38 -6.07
C ARG A 122 -2.96 8.39 -6.77
N LEU A 123 -3.91 7.59 -6.30
CA LEU A 123 -5.22 7.46 -6.95
C LEU A 123 -6.13 8.60 -6.54
N SER A 124 -7.06 9.01 -7.41
CA SER A 124 -8.10 9.99 -7.09
C SER A 124 -9.37 9.25 -6.70
N LEU A 125 -9.66 9.17 -5.39
CA LEU A 125 -10.78 8.41 -4.83
C LEU A 125 -12.03 9.31 -4.75
N ARG A 126 -12.86 9.31 -5.81
CA ARG A 126 -14.03 10.21 -5.93
C ARG A 126 -15.34 9.53 -5.54
N SER A 127 -15.79 8.56 -6.34
CA SER A 127 -17.00 7.78 -6.09
C SER A 127 -16.65 6.41 -5.50
N ALA A 128 -17.60 5.74 -4.85
CA ALA A 128 -17.35 4.41 -4.28
C ALA A 128 -16.91 3.41 -5.36
N ALA A 129 -17.62 3.34 -6.49
CA ALA A 129 -17.30 2.42 -7.58
C ALA A 129 -15.92 2.71 -8.20
N SER A 130 -15.61 3.98 -8.50
CA SER A 130 -14.30 4.35 -9.07
C SER A 130 -13.16 4.10 -8.09
N SER A 131 -13.36 4.39 -6.81
CA SER A 131 -12.38 4.15 -5.75
C SER A 131 -12.08 2.66 -5.60
N ALA A 132 -13.12 1.82 -5.58
CA ALA A 132 -12.96 0.37 -5.47
C ALA A 132 -12.22 -0.21 -6.68
N ALA A 133 -12.55 0.24 -7.91
CA ALA A 133 -11.84 -0.20 -9.11
C ALA A 133 -10.36 0.19 -9.09
N LEU A 134 -10.05 1.45 -8.74
CA LEU A 134 -8.67 1.93 -8.66
C LEU A 134 -7.88 1.22 -7.56
N LEU A 135 -8.46 1.05 -6.37
CA LEU A 135 -7.82 0.32 -5.27
C LEU A 135 -7.66 -1.17 -5.56
N PHE A 136 -8.55 -1.76 -6.36
CA PHE A 136 -8.39 -3.13 -6.83
C PHE A 136 -7.17 -3.25 -7.74
N LEU A 137 -6.98 -2.33 -8.69
CA LEU A 137 -5.76 -2.28 -9.52
C LEU A 137 -4.49 -2.11 -8.67
N ALA A 138 -4.55 -1.29 -7.61
CA ALA A 138 -3.43 -1.17 -6.66
C ALA A 138 -3.17 -2.48 -5.89
N ALA A 139 -4.23 -3.19 -5.49
CA ALA A 139 -4.12 -4.48 -4.83
C ALA A 139 -3.52 -5.55 -5.75
N LEU A 140 -3.86 -5.54 -7.05
CA LEU A 140 -3.26 -6.45 -8.03
C LEU A 140 -1.73 -6.29 -8.14
N ALA A 141 -1.19 -5.09 -7.97
CA ALA A 141 0.26 -4.91 -7.92
C ALA A 141 0.89 -5.63 -6.71
N GLY A 142 0.20 -5.63 -5.56
CA GLY A 142 0.61 -6.39 -4.38
C GLY A 142 0.51 -7.90 -4.61
N VAL A 143 -0.53 -8.37 -5.30
CA VAL A 143 -0.67 -9.77 -5.74
C VAL A 143 0.53 -10.17 -6.61
N VAL A 144 0.88 -9.38 -7.63
CA VAL A 144 2.04 -9.66 -8.48
C VAL A 144 3.35 -9.76 -7.68
N VAL A 145 3.57 -8.85 -6.72
CA VAL A 145 4.75 -8.92 -5.83
C VAL A 145 4.76 -10.19 -4.99
N ASN A 146 3.61 -10.55 -4.41
CA ASN A 146 3.46 -11.73 -3.57
C ASN A 146 3.72 -13.03 -4.35
N HIS A 147 3.06 -13.19 -5.50
CA HIS A 147 3.22 -14.36 -6.36
C HIS A 147 4.63 -14.44 -6.94
N GLY A 148 5.21 -13.32 -7.41
CA GLY A 148 6.57 -13.30 -7.95
C GLY A 148 7.61 -13.78 -6.95
N LEU A 149 7.59 -13.26 -5.71
CA LEU A 149 8.50 -13.71 -4.66
C LEU A 149 8.13 -15.08 -4.10
N GLY A 150 6.85 -15.43 -4.08
CA GLY A 150 6.34 -16.75 -3.72
C GLY A 150 6.89 -17.86 -4.62
N ILE A 151 6.78 -17.69 -5.95
CA ILE A 151 7.33 -18.60 -6.96
C ILE A 151 8.85 -18.75 -6.80
N LEU A 152 9.58 -17.64 -6.60
CA LEU A 152 11.02 -17.70 -6.36
C LEU A 152 11.36 -18.46 -5.07
N GLY A 153 10.56 -18.28 -4.02
CA GLY A 153 10.69 -19.01 -2.75
C GLY A 153 10.39 -20.51 -2.90
N LEU A 154 9.34 -20.86 -3.65
CA LEU A 154 8.98 -22.25 -3.97
C LEU A 154 10.09 -22.94 -4.78
N ALA A 155 10.63 -22.27 -5.80
CA ALA A 155 11.72 -22.81 -6.60
C ALA A 155 12.97 -23.06 -5.74
N TRP A 156 13.37 -22.07 -4.93
CA TRP A 156 14.57 -22.17 -4.12
C TRP A 156 14.44 -23.14 -2.93
N ARG A 157 13.37 -23.02 -2.15
CA ARG A 157 13.20 -23.74 -0.88
C ARG A 157 12.33 -24.99 -0.99
N GLY A 158 11.51 -25.08 -2.02
CA GLY A 158 10.70 -26.26 -2.33
C GLY A 158 11.39 -27.27 -3.26
N GLY A 159 12.57 -26.95 -3.79
CA GLY A 159 13.32 -27.85 -4.68
C GLY A 159 12.64 -28.04 -6.05
N MET A 160 11.87 -27.04 -6.49
CA MET A 160 11.12 -27.06 -7.74
C MET A 160 11.84 -26.24 -8.82
N SER A 161 11.63 -26.59 -10.09
CA SER A 161 11.95 -25.67 -11.19
C SER A 161 10.99 -24.47 -11.19
N LEU A 162 11.38 -23.36 -11.83
CA LEU A 162 10.51 -22.16 -11.92
C LEU A 162 9.14 -22.45 -12.58
N PRO A 163 9.05 -23.24 -13.67
CA PRO A 163 7.75 -23.60 -14.25
C PRO A 163 6.89 -24.43 -13.30
N GLU A 164 7.46 -25.40 -12.58
CA GLU A 164 6.72 -26.20 -11.60
C GLU A 164 6.21 -25.35 -10.44
N ALA A 165 7.06 -24.46 -9.91
CA ALA A 165 6.67 -23.52 -8.86
C ALA A 165 5.53 -22.60 -9.33
N ALA A 166 5.57 -22.11 -10.57
CA ALA A 166 4.50 -21.31 -11.16
C ALA A 166 3.19 -22.10 -11.33
N LEU A 167 3.25 -23.38 -11.70
CA LEU A 167 2.07 -24.25 -11.80
C LEU A 167 1.43 -24.53 -10.44
N VAL A 168 2.22 -24.67 -9.37
CA VAL A 168 1.69 -24.80 -8.00
C VAL A 168 1.03 -23.49 -7.57
N ASP A 169 1.69 -22.37 -7.84
CA ASP A 169 1.26 -21.04 -7.40
C ASP A 169 -0.02 -20.53 -8.10
N VAL A 170 -0.26 -20.92 -9.36
CA VAL A 170 -1.43 -20.46 -10.14
C VAL A 170 -2.77 -20.82 -9.48
N VAL A 171 -2.80 -21.87 -8.67
CA VAL A 171 -4.00 -22.33 -7.93
C VAL A 171 -4.48 -21.26 -6.94
N PHE A 172 -3.59 -20.40 -6.44
CA PHE A 172 -3.95 -19.34 -5.49
C PHE A 172 -4.57 -18.12 -6.18
N LEU A 173 -4.33 -17.94 -7.48
CA LEU A 173 -4.66 -16.71 -8.21
C LEU A 173 -6.16 -16.38 -8.23
N PRO A 174 -7.11 -17.32 -8.49
CA PRO A 174 -8.53 -17.00 -8.47
C PRO A 174 -8.98 -16.47 -7.10
N GLY A 175 -8.50 -17.11 -6.04
CA GLY A 175 -8.79 -16.72 -4.67
C GLY A 175 -8.19 -15.37 -4.29
N ASP A 176 -6.96 -15.10 -4.73
CA ASP A 176 -6.28 -13.83 -4.44
C ASP A 176 -6.87 -12.65 -5.24
N ILE A 177 -7.43 -12.89 -6.43
CA ILE A 177 -8.23 -11.89 -7.17
C ILE A 177 -9.48 -11.52 -6.36
N VAL A 178 -10.21 -12.51 -5.85
CA VAL A 178 -11.41 -12.26 -5.00
C VAL A 178 -11.02 -11.49 -3.74
N LYS A 179 -9.94 -11.91 -3.07
CA LYS A 179 -9.41 -11.20 -1.89
C LYS A 179 -8.99 -9.77 -2.21
N ALA A 180 -8.31 -9.53 -3.33
CA ALA A 180 -7.92 -8.19 -3.75
C ALA A 180 -9.14 -7.29 -4.00
N LEU A 181 -10.20 -7.84 -4.61
CA LEU A 181 -11.46 -7.11 -4.80
C LEU A 181 -12.12 -6.76 -3.47
N LEU A 182 -12.21 -7.73 -2.55
CA LEU A 182 -12.76 -7.50 -1.21
C LEU A 182 -11.94 -6.45 -0.44
N ALA A 183 -10.60 -6.53 -0.51
CA ALA A 183 -9.71 -5.56 0.12
C ALA A 183 -9.95 -4.15 -0.42
N ALA A 184 -10.16 -4.01 -1.74
CA ALA A 184 -10.45 -2.73 -2.37
C ALA A 184 -11.81 -2.15 -1.96
N ILE A 185 -12.84 -3.00 -1.85
CA ILE A 185 -14.17 -2.61 -1.37
C ILE A 185 -14.09 -2.11 0.08
N VAL A 186 -13.44 -2.89 0.95
CA VAL A 186 -13.27 -2.52 2.36
C VAL A 186 -12.43 -1.25 2.50
N ALA A 187 -11.32 -1.13 1.78
CA ALA A 187 -10.48 0.07 1.78
C ALA A 187 -11.26 1.31 1.30
N THR A 188 -12.12 1.16 0.30
CA THR A 188 -13.00 2.24 -0.17
C THR A 188 -13.95 2.70 0.95
N ALA A 189 -14.59 1.77 1.66
CA ALA A 189 -15.46 2.11 2.78
C ALA A 189 -14.68 2.84 3.89
N VAL A 190 -13.48 2.36 4.21
CA VAL A 190 -12.59 2.98 5.20
C VAL A 190 -12.17 4.38 4.80
N HIS A 191 -11.79 4.63 3.55
CA HIS A 191 -11.39 5.97 3.08
C HIS A 191 -12.56 6.96 3.02
N ARG A 192 -13.78 6.46 2.82
CA ARG A 192 -14.98 7.30 2.89
C ARG A 192 -15.33 7.69 4.33
N ALA A 193 -15.12 6.79 5.29
CA ALA A 193 -15.32 7.06 6.71
C ALA A 193 -14.18 7.89 7.32
N PHE A 194 -12.94 7.65 6.87
CA PHE A 194 -11.72 8.26 7.40
C PHE A 194 -10.77 8.73 6.27
N PRO A 195 -11.09 9.84 5.58
CA PRO A 195 -10.33 10.29 4.40
C PRO A 195 -8.85 10.60 4.64
N GLY A 196 -8.45 10.87 5.89
CA GLY A 196 -7.06 11.19 6.27
C GLY A 196 -6.15 9.97 6.47
N LEU A 197 -6.65 8.74 6.28
CA LEU A 197 -5.86 7.53 6.51
C LEU A 197 -4.81 7.25 5.43
N LEU A 198 -4.97 7.71 4.18
CA LEU A 198 -3.87 7.69 3.22
C LEU A 198 -2.98 8.92 3.45
N GLY A 199 -1.87 8.74 4.16
CA GLY A 199 -0.97 9.83 4.52
C GLY A 199 -0.27 10.48 3.32
N ASP A 200 -0.30 11.82 3.32
CA ASP A 200 0.52 12.82 2.63
C ASP A 200 0.45 12.89 1.08
N ARG A 201 -0.69 13.35 0.54
CA ARG A 201 -0.70 14.09 -0.74
C ARG A 201 -0.01 15.46 -0.61
N ASP A 202 -0.07 16.06 0.57
CA ASP A 202 0.38 17.43 0.87
C ASP A 202 1.88 17.65 0.60
N ARG A 203 2.74 16.62 0.75
CA ARG A 203 4.19 16.75 0.52
C ARG A 203 4.56 16.98 -0.95
N ARG A 204 3.75 16.48 -1.89
CA ARG A 204 4.04 16.65 -3.33
C ARG A 204 3.52 17.97 -3.85
N GLU A 205 2.36 18.40 -3.37
CA GLU A 205 1.79 19.71 -3.68
C GLU A 205 2.68 20.84 -3.12
N THR A 206 3.19 20.70 -1.89
CA THR A 206 4.11 21.70 -1.33
C THR A 206 5.50 21.75 -1.98
N VAL A 207 5.99 20.65 -2.57
CA VAL A 207 7.23 20.67 -3.37
C VAL A 207 6.99 21.22 -4.77
N ALA A 208 5.82 20.96 -5.35
CA ALA A 208 5.42 21.53 -6.64
C ALA A 208 5.13 23.04 -6.55
N GLU A 209 4.54 23.50 -5.44
CA GLU A 209 4.23 24.91 -5.18
C GLU A 209 5.46 25.71 -4.72
N ALA A 210 6.45 25.05 -4.12
CA ALA A 210 7.76 25.64 -3.82
C ALA A 210 8.72 25.65 -5.03
N ALA A 211 8.31 25.14 -6.19
CA ALA A 211 9.08 25.30 -7.42
C ALA A 211 9.04 26.80 -7.83
N PRO A 212 10.18 27.48 -7.95
CA PRO A 212 10.19 28.91 -8.25
C PRO A 212 9.49 29.20 -9.57
N LEU A 213 8.54 30.15 -9.56
CA LEU A 213 7.86 30.70 -10.75
C LEU A 213 8.79 31.55 -11.65
N ASP A 214 10.11 31.50 -11.48
CA ASP A 214 11.07 32.36 -12.19
C ASP A 214 11.67 31.70 -13.46
N ALA A 215 10.84 31.01 -14.23
CA ALA A 215 11.23 30.43 -15.52
C ALA A 215 10.50 31.10 -16.69
N GLY A 216 10.20 32.40 -16.59
CA GLY A 216 9.57 33.12 -17.70
C GLY A 216 9.44 34.63 -17.53
N ALA A 217 10.52 35.38 -17.69
CA ALA A 217 10.46 36.78 -18.14
C ALA A 217 11.83 37.28 -18.61
N GLY A 218 12.07 37.33 -19.92
CA GLY A 218 13.27 38.01 -20.43
C GLY A 218 13.75 37.67 -21.84
N ARG A 219 12.88 37.66 -22.86
CA ARG A 219 13.31 38.01 -24.23
C ARG A 219 12.27 38.92 -24.85
N ALA A 220 12.59 40.21 -24.85
CA ALA A 220 11.91 41.20 -25.65
C ALA A 220 12.09 40.88 -27.14
N ASP A 221 10.99 40.98 -27.86
CA ASP A 221 10.90 40.92 -29.32
C ASP A 221 11.30 42.28 -29.91
N PRO A 222 12.33 42.39 -30.77
CA PRO A 222 12.61 43.60 -31.50
C PRO A 222 12.18 43.45 -32.97
N ALA A 223 10.87 43.43 -33.21
CA ALA A 223 10.29 43.69 -34.52
C ALA A 223 9.51 45.01 -34.49
N ALA A 224 10.23 46.13 -34.59
CA ALA A 224 9.65 47.42 -34.95
C ALA A 224 10.68 48.27 -35.70
N ALA A 225 10.59 48.25 -37.03
CA ALA A 225 11.17 49.28 -37.90
C ALA A 225 10.47 50.64 -37.64
N PRO A 226 11.10 51.75 -38.05
CA PRO A 226 10.60 52.34 -39.29
C PRO A 226 11.68 52.91 -40.22
N ASP A 227 11.35 52.85 -41.50
CA ASP A 227 11.88 53.58 -42.65
C ASP A 227 11.89 55.11 -42.40
N ARG A 228 13.01 55.78 -42.74
CA ARG A 228 13.07 57.13 -43.37
C ARG A 228 14.51 57.66 -43.56
N ALA A 229 14.70 58.19 -44.77
CA ALA A 229 15.74 59.10 -45.30
C ALA A 229 16.87 58.44 -46.10
#